data_AF-A0A0R1KZZ0-F1
#
_entry.id   AF-A0A0R1KZZ0-F1
#
_cell.length_a   1.000
_cell.length_b   1.000
_cell.length_c   1.000
_cell.angle_alpha   90.00
_cell.angle_beta   90.00
_cell.angle_gamma   90.00
#
_symmetry.space_group_name_H-M   'P 1'
#
loop_
_entity.id
_entity.type
_entity.pdbx_description
1 polymer ?
#
loop_
_entity_poly.entity_id
_entity_poly.type
_entity_poly.pdbx_seq_one_letter_code
_entity_poly.pdbx_strand_id
1 'polypeptide(L)'
;MRKYTNQYFDGERPLFAETNADIQGTTFGTGESPLKESCHIHLTDSIFTYKYPLWYSKHVKVDHSILETMARSGIWYTHDIEINDSAIQAPKIFRRCSGITLNNDHFSDAKETLWNCQNIKINNVQANGDYFGMNSENIYVDHMNLIGNYVFDGAKNVEVHNSTFVSKDAFWNCENVKIYDSTINGEYLGWNTKNITFINCTIESDQGLCYIDHLMMRNCRLLRTDLAFEFCSNIDAEINSNIMSVKNPISGTIHAHSVGKIILDPTKIDPSKTAIVTDDKASKKETA
;
A
#
# COMPACT_ATOMS: atom_id res chain seq x y z
N MET A 1 -21.61 9.52 -28.46
CA MET A 1 -20.81 8.42 -27.90
C MET A 1 -20.79 7.29 -28.92
N ARG A 2 -19.62 6.87 -29.41
CA ARG A 2 -19.45 5.72 -30.30
C ARG A 2 -19.68 4.42 -29.51
N LYS A 3 -20.15 3.37 -30.18
CA LYS A 3 -20.43 2.09 -29.54
C LYS A 3 -19.70 0.94 -30.23
N TYR A 4 -19.03 0.12 -29.44
CA TYR A 4 -18.41 -1.13 -29.87
C TYR A 4 -19.00 -2.25 -29.02
N THR A 5 -19.59 -3.26 -29.64
CA THR A 5 -20.27 -4.34 -28.90
C THR A 5 -19.86 -5.68 -29.47
N ASN A 6 -19.43 -6.61 -28.60
CA ASN A 6 -19.04 -7.97 -28.96
C ASN A 6 -17.98 -8.01 -30.07
N GLN A 7 -16.99 -7.13 -29.97
CA GLN A 7 -15.91 -7.01 -30.96
C GLN A 7 -14.68 -7.81 -30.56
N TYR A 8 -13.86 -8.10 -31.56
CA TYR A 8 -12.49 -8.58 -31.37
C TYR A 8 -11.56 -7.66 -32.14
N PHE A 9 -10.53 -7.16 -31.45
CA PHE A 9 -9.50 -6.31 -32.05
C PHE A 9 -8.12 -6.92 -31.81
N ASP A 10 -7.30 -6.98 -32.85
CA ASP A 10 -5.89 -7.36 -32.78
C ASP A 10 -5.01 -6.34 -33.52
N GLY A 11 -3.69 -6.55 -33.46
CA GLY A 11 -2.73 -5.66 -34.10
C GLY A 11 -2.40 -4.39 -33.31
N GLU A 12 -1.57 -3.52 -33.88
CA GLU A 12 -1.11 -2.31 -33.22
C GLU A 12 -2.22 -1.24 -33.17
N ARG A 13 -2.58 -0.82 -31.96
CA ARG A 13 -3.48 0.32 -31.67
C ARG A 13 -4.82 0.33 -32.43
N PRO A 14 -5.62 -0.75 -32.38
CA PRO A 14 -6.92 -0.83 -33.07
C PRO A 14 -7.89 0.33 -32.80
N LEU A 15 -7.88 0.92 -31.60
CA LEU A 15 -8.71 2.06 -31.22
C LEU A 15 -7.85 3.25 -30.77
N PHE A 16 -6.77 3.51 -31.51
CA PHE A 16 -5.88 4.65 -31.25
C PHE A 16 -6.64 5.98 -31.20
N ALA A 17 -6.35 6.79 -30.19
CA ALA A 17 -6.91 8.13 -30.00
C ALA A 17 -8.46 8.15 -30.03
N GLU A 18 -9.10 7.04 -29.68
CA GLU A 18 -10.55 6.95 -29.62
C GLU A 18 -11.10 7.91 -28.55
N THR A 19 -12.22 8.57 -28.85
CA THR A 19 -12.84 9.52 -27.93
C THR A 19 -14.33 9.33 -27.82
N ASN A 20 -14.87 9.46 -26.60
CA ASN A 20 -16.31 9.33 -26.32
C ASN A 20 -16.87 7.99 -26.81
N ALA A 21 -16.34 6.89 -26.30
CA ALA A 21 -16.73 5.54 -26.72
C ALA A 21 -17.20 4.67 -25.54
N ASP A 22 -18.19 3.85 -25.83
CA ASP A 22 -18.75 2.80 -24.97
C ASP A 22 -18.41 1.45 -25.62
N ILE A 23 -17.57 0.67 -24.96
CA ILE A 23 -16.95 -0.56 -25.47
C ILE A 23 -17.40 -1.71 -24.57
N GLN A 24 -18.26 -2.58 -25.09
CA GLN A 24 -18.89 -3.65 -24.33
C GLN A 24 -18.57 -5.03 -24.92
N GLY A 25 -18.27 -6.01 -24.06
CA GLY A 25 -18.09 -7.40 -24.45
C GLY A 25 -16.95 -7.60 -25.45
N THR A 26 -15.90 -6.78 -25.38
CA THR A 26 -14.87 -6.70 -26.41
C THR A 26 -13.57 -7.32 -25.94
N THR A 27 -12.97 -8.16 -26.79
CA THR A 27 -11.64 -8.71 -26.55
C THR A 27 -10.60 -7.95 -27.37
N PHE A 28 -9.61 -7.38 -26.68
CA PHE A 28 -8.38 -6.88 -27.28
C PHE A 28 -7.34 -8.00 -27.23
N GLY A 29 -7.17 -8.64 -28.38
CA GLY A 29 -6.27 -9.76 -28.62
C GLY A 29 -4.79 -9.35 -28.70
N THR A 30 -4.01 -10.16 -29.41
CA THR A 30 -2.57 -9.91 -29.55
C THR A 30 -2.31 -8.63 -30.36
N GLY A 31 -1.64 -7.66 -29.72
CA GLY A 31 -1.41 -6.35 -30.28
C GLY A 31 -1.14 -5.33 -29.18
N GLU A 32 -0.23 -4.39 -29.41
CA GLU A 32 0.16 -3.42 -28.37
C GLU A 32 -0.69 -2.15 -28.43
N SER A 33 -0.96 -1.56 -27.27
CA SER A 33 -1.49 -0.20 -27.16
C SER A 33 -2.91 0.05 -27.73
N PRO A 34 -3.91 -0.82 -27.50
CA PRO A 34 -5.20 -0.74 -28.17
C PRO A 34 -5.93 0.59 -28.02
N LEU A 35 -5.90 1.20 -26.83
CA LEU A 35 -6.59 2.44 -26.51
C LEU A 35 -5.61 3.58 -26.17
N LYS A 36 -4.43 3.59 -26.78
CA LYS A 36 -3.45 4.66 -26.54
C LYS A 36 -3.96 6.02 -27.01
N GLU A 37 -3.70 7.07 -26.24
CA GLU A 37 -4.18 8.46 -26.44
C GLU A 37 -5.72 8.62 -26.36
N SER A 38 -6.43 7.65 -25.76
CA SER A 38 -7.90 7.67 -25.72
C SER A 38 -8.48 8.59 -24.63
N CYS A 39 -9.73 9.03 -24.80
CA CYS A 39 -10.37 9.95 -23.87
C CYS A 39 -11.88 9.72 -23.74
N HIS A 40 -12.45 9.75 -22.53
CA HIS A 40 -13.87 9.47 -22.27
C HIS A 40 -14.27 8.08 -22.79
N ILE A 41 -13.68 7.05 -22.20
CA ILE A 41 -13.88 5.65 -22.59
C ILE A 41 -14.57 4.90 -21.45
N HIS A 42 -15.67 4.24 -21.76
CA HIS A 42 -16.29 3.26 -20.87
C HIS A 42 -16.05 1.86 -21.44
N LEU A 43 -15.49 0.98 -20.61
CA LEU A 43 -15.21 -0.42 -20.92
C LEU A 43 -16.05 -1.28 -19.99
N THR A 44 -16.83 -2.19 -20.56
CA THR A 44 -17.61 -3.17 -19.79
C THR A 44 -17.41 -4.54 -20.38
N ASP A 45 -17.24 -5.57 -19.53
CA ASP A 45 -17.04 -6.96 -19.96
C ASP A 45 -15.89 -7.10 -20.98
N SER A 46 -14.81 -6.32 -20.79
CA SER A 46 -13.69 -6.28 -21.73
C SER A 46 -12.55 -7.18 -21.30
N ILE A 47 -11.86 -7.78 -22.27
CA ILE A 47 -10.72 -8.68 -22.02
C ILE A 47 -9.49 -8.12 -22.73
N PHE A 48 -8.43 -7.84 -21.98
CA PHE A 48 -7.13 -7.46 -22.51
C PHE A 48 -6.15 -8.61 -22.37
N THR A 49 -5.69 -9.13 -23.50
CA THR A 49 -4.76 -10.28 -23.51
C THR A 49 -3.31 -9.87 -23.75
N TYR A 50 -3.05 -8.59 -24.05
CA TYR A 50 -1.72 -8.12 -24.40
C TYR A 50 -1.41 -6.69 -23.92
N LYS A 51 -0.16 -6.26 -24.12
CA LYS A 51 0.47 -5.14 -23.42
C LYS A 51 -0.17 -3.79 -23.70
N TYR A 52 -0.02 -2.92 -22.71
CA TYR A 52 -0.35 -1.49 -22.76
C TYR A 52 -1.82 -1.16 -23.06
N PRO A 53 -2.84 -1.80 -22.45
CA PRO A 53 -4.25 -1.47 -22.67
C PRO A 53 -4.57 0.03 -22.77
N LEU A 54 -4.11 0.83 -21.80
CA LEU A 54 -4.50 2.24 -21.65
C LEU A 54 -3.27 3.11 -21.42
N TRP A 55 -2.73 3.68 -22.49
CA TRP A 55 -1.52 4.51 -22.44
C TRP A 55 -1.84 5.96 -22.82
N TYR A 56 -1.49 6.92 -21.97
CA TYR A 56 -1.81 8.35 -22.18
C TYR A 56 -3.33 8.62 -22.26
N SER A 57 -4.14 7.83 -21.55
CA SER A 57 -5.60 7.96 -21.60
C SER A 57 -6.15 8.95 -20.57
N LYS A 58 -7.38 9.43 -20.76
CA LYS A 58 -8.07 10.32 -19.82
C LYS A 58 -9.54 9.97 -19.67
N HIS A 59 -10.09 10.08 -18.45
CA HIS A 59 -11.51 9.82 -18.17
C HIS A 59 -11.93 8.43 -18.64
N VAL A 60 -11.43 7.40 -17.94
CA VAL A 60 -11.64 6.00 -18.28
C VAL A 60 -12.41 5.31 -17.17
N LYS A 61 -13.46 4.59 -17.53
CA LYS A 61 -14.16 3.69 -16.62
C LYS A 61 -14.07 2.27 -17.13
N VAL A 62 -13.69 1.33 -16.27
CA VAL A 62 -13.56 -0.09 -16.57
C VAL A 62 -14.41 -0.87 -15.57
N ASP A 63 -15.35 -1.65 -16.06
CA ASP A 63 -16.24 -2.45 -15.24
C ASP A 63 -16.19 -3.92 -15.69
N HIS A 64 -16.18 -4.85 -14.73
CA HIS A 64 -16.32 -6.29 -14.99
C HIS A 64 -15.34 -6.85 -16.03
N SER A 65 -14.08 -6.41 -15.98
CA SER A 65 -13.11 -6.68 -17.04
C SER A 65 -11.97 -7.58 -16.57
N ILE A 66 -11.25 -8.15 -17.55
CA ILE A 66 -10.13 -9.06 -17.32
C ILE A 66 -8.88 -8.48 -17.96
N LEU A 67 -7.81 -8.35 -17.18
CA LEU A 67 -6.46 -8.07 -17.68
C LEU A 67 -5.61 -9.33 -17.47
N GLU A 68 -5.37 -10.08 -18.54
CA GLU A 68 -4.58 -11.30 -18.48
C GLU A 68 -3.10 -11.01 -18.22
N THR A 69 -2.32 -12.05 -17.92
CA THR A 69 -0.88 -11.97 -17.60
C THR A 69 -0.07 -11.04 -18.52
N MET A 70 -0.35 -11.06 -19.82
CA MET A 70 0.39 -10.28 -20.82
C MET A 70 -0.10 -8.84 -21.00
N ALA A 71 -1.20 -8.44 -20.34
CA ALA A 71 -1.66 -7.05 -20.23
C ALA A 71 -0.81 -6.18 -19.28
N ARG A 72 0.46 -6.60 -19.06
CA ARG A 72 1.45 -5.93 -18.22
C ARG A 72 1.89 -4.59 -18.77
N SER A 73 2.50 -3.79 -17.89
CA SER A 73 2.82 -2.40 -18.19
C SER A 73 1.57 -1.63 -18.64
N GLY A 74 0.41 -1.97 -18.06
CA GLY A 74 -0.83 -1.88 -18.79
C GLY A 74 -1.42 -0.48 -18.94
N ILE A 75 -1.40 0.29 -17.86
CA ILE A 75 -2.11 1.56 -17.70
C ILE A 75 -1.12 2.66 -17.29
N TRP A 76 -0.58 3.39 -18.25
CA TRP A 76 0.56 4.30 -18.00
C TRP A 76 0.23 5.72 -18.44
N TYR A 77 0.60 6.72 -17.63
CA TYR A 77 0.33 8.15 -17.87
C TYR A 77 -1.16 8.47 -18.06
N THR A 78 -2.02 7.67 -17.44
CA THR A 78 -3.48 7.78 -17.53
C THR A 78 -4.01 8.61 -16.36
N HIS A 79 -4.99 9.47 -16.64
CA HIS A 79 -5.56 10.41 -15.68
C HIS A 79 -7.06 10.19 -15.55
N ASP A 80 -7.57 10.16 -14.33
CA ASP A 80 -8.97 9.91 -14.02
C ASP A 80 -9.43 8.54 -14.56
N ILE A 81 -9.10 7.50 -13.81
CA ILE A 81 -9.47 6.12 -14.12
C ILE A 81 -10.14 5.45 -12.92
N GLU A 82 -11.27 4.81 -13.20
CA GLU A 82 -12.01 3.98 -12.27
C GLU A 82 -12.06 2.55 -12.80
N ILE A 83 -11.65 1.57 -11.99
CA ILE A 83 -11.78 0.15 -12.28
C ILE A 83 -12.65 -0.48 -11.19
N ASN A 84 -13.64 -1.26 -11.63
CA ASN A 84 -14.60 -1.92 -10.76
C ASN A 84 -14.75 -3.40 -11.12
N ASP A 85 -14.89 -4.24 -10.10
CA ASP A 85 -15.31 -5.65 -10.20
C ASP A 85 -14.46 -6.45 -11.21
N SER A 86 -13.16 -6.17 -11.28
CA SER A 86 -12.28 -6.69 -12.33
C SER A 86 -11.21 -7.65 -11.80
N ALA A 87 -10.80 -8.59 -12.66
CA ALA A 87 -9.75 -9.55 -12.38
C ALA A 87 -8.48 -9.19 -13.15
N ILE A 88 -7.39 -8.95 -12.43
CA ILE A 88 -6.14 -8.41 -12.98
C ILE A 88 -4.99 -9.36 -12.64
N GLN A 89 -4.52 -10.07 -13.67
CA GLN A 89 -3.44 -11.04 -13.56
C GLN A 89 -2.07 -10.46 -13.96
N ALA A 90 -2.06 -9.29 -14.57
CA ALA A 90 -0.84 -8.66 -15.05
C ALA A 90 -0.14 -7.81 -13.97
N PRO A 91 1.20 -7.88 -13.85
CA PRO A 91 1.96 -6.95 -13.03
C PRO A 91 2.19 -5.60 -13.73
N LYS A 92 2.75 -4.64 -12.99
CA LYS A 92 3.17 -3.32 -13.51
C LYS A 92 2.03 -2.54 -14.16
N ILE A 93 0.80 -2.65 -13.62
CA ILE A 93 -0.40 -2.07 -14.25
C ILE A 93 -0.30 -0.56 -14.33
N PHE A 94 -0.24 0.15 -13.20
CA PHE A 94 -0.22 1.60 -13.16
C PHE A 94 1.19 2.18 -13.05
N ARG A 95 1.48 3.18 -13.89
CA ARG A 95 2.72 3.94 -13.83
C ARG A 95 2.45 5.40 -14.12
N ARG A 96 2.87 6.29 -13.22
CA ARG A 96 2.75 7.75 -13.41
C ARG A 96 1.31 8.17 -13.75
N CYS A 97 0.35 7.52 -13.12
CA CYS A 97 -1.08 7.80 -13.29
C CYS A 97 -1.58 8.70 -12.16
N SER A 98 -2.73 9.33 -12.37
CA SER A 98 -3.36 10.12 -11.31
C SER A 98 -4.88 10.04 -11.32
N GLY A 99 -5.51 10.20 -10.16
CA GLY A 99 -6.96 10.06 -10.03
C GLY A 99 -7.39 8.62 -10.30
N ILE A 100 -6.87 7.70 -9.51
CA ILE A 100 -7.13 6.26 -9.65
C ILE A 100 -8.15 5.84 -8.59
N THR A 101 -9.20 5.16 -9.00
CA THR A 101 -10.16 4.51 -8.10
C THR A 101 -10.24 3.02 -8.44
N LEU A 102 -10.05 2.16 -7.45
CA LEU A 102 -10.12 0.70 -7.56
C LEU A 102 -11.18 0.19 -6.59
N ASN A 103 -12.17 -0.56 -7.09
CA ASN A 103 -13.27 -1.08 -6.27
C ASN A 103 -13.53 -2.56 -6.57
N ASN A 104 -13.53 -3.40 -5.53
CA ASN A 104 -13.85 -4.83 -5.65
C ASN A 104 -12.92 -5.60 -6.62
N ASP A 105 -11.71 -5.08 -6.83
CA ASP A 105 -10.77 -5.67 -7.78
C ASP A 105 -9.91 -6.77 -7.15
N HIS A 106 -9.54 -7.75 -7.96
CA HIS A 106 -8.61 -8.82 -7.59
C HIS A 106 -7.34 -8.75 -8.42
N PHE A 107 -6.21 -8.42 -7.79
CA PHE A 107 -4.87 -8.41 -8.39
C PHE A 107 -4.10 -9.66 -7.99
N SER A 108 -4.09 -10.70 -8.84
CA SER A 108 -3.38 -11.94 -8.53
C SER A 108 -1.85 -11.83 -8.67
N ASP A 109 -1.38 -10.91 -9.51
CA ASP A 109 0.02 -10.47 -9.57
C ASP A 109 0.07 -8.94 -9.59
N ALA A 110 0.26 -8.38 -8.39
CA ALA A 110 0.25 -6.96 -8.11
C ALA A 110 1.67 -6.38 -8.01
N LYS A 111 2.69 -7.06 -8.55
CA LYS A 111 4.06 -6.54 -8.50
C LYS A 111 4.17 -5.21 -9.23
N GLU A 112 4.77 -4.23 -8.55
CA GLU A 112 5.05 -2.90 -9.10
C GLU A 112 3.83 -2.15 -9.67
N THR A 113 2.67 -2.28 -9.02
CA THR A 113 1.37 -1.92 -9.60
C THR A 113 1.07 -0.45 -9.66
N LEU A 114 1.30 0.34 -8.61
CA LEU A 114 0.96 1.77 -8.50
C LEU A 114 2.25 2.56 -8.27
N TRP A 115 3.15 2.53 -9.23
CA TRP A 115 4.44 3.21 -9.09
C TRP A 115 4.36 4.66 -9.53
N ASN A 116 4.80 5.58 -8.67
CA ASN A 116 4.85 7.03 -8.92
C ASN A 116 3.48 7.61 -9.33
N CYS A 117 2.41 7.13 -8.70
CA CYS A 117 1.03 7.55 -8.96
C CYS A 117 0.54 8.54 -7.90
N GLN A 118 -0.54 9.27 -8.19
CA GLN A 118 -1.07 10.31 -7.31
C GLN A 118 -2.59 10.24 -7.18
N ASN A 119 -3.13 10.57 -6.01
CA ASN A 119 -4.58 10.62 -5.75
C ASN A 119 -5.25 9.25 -6.04
N ILE A 120 -5.01 8.31 -5.13
CA ILE A 120 -5.39 6.90 -5.29
C ILE A 120 -6.44 6.56 -4.23
N LYS A 121 -7.53 5.92 -4.65
CA LYS A 121 -8.57 5.38 -3.77
C LYS A 121 -8.69 3.88 -4.02
N ILE A 122 -8.64 3.10 -2.96
CA ILE A 122 -8.70 1.63 -3.00
C ILE A 122 -9.79 1.19 -2.03
N ASN A 123 -10.79 0.47 -2.52
CA ASN A 123 -11.91 -0.02 -1.73
C ASN A 123 -12.15 -1.50 -2.00
N ASN A 124 -12.10 -2.32 -0.96
CA ASN A 124 -12.40 -3.75 -1.03
C ASN A 124 -11.55 -4.47 -2.09
N VAL A 125 -10.22 -4.37 -1.99
CA VAL A 125 -9.28 -4.92 -2.98
C VAL A 125 -8.45 -6.05 -2.39
N GLN A 126 -8.24 -7.10 -3.19
CA GLN A 126 -7.29 -8.17 -2.88
C GLN A 126 -6.09 -8.07 -3.81
N ALA A 127 -4.88 -8.13 -3.26
CA ALA A 127 -3.66 -8.00 -4.04
C ALA A 127 -2.54 -8.92 -3.56
N ASN A 128 -1.78 -9.48 -4.51
CA ASN A 128 -0.56 -10.24 -4.20
C ASN A 128 0.62 -9.71 -5.03
N GLY A 129 1.57 -9.01 -4.41
CA GLY A 129 2.77 -8.56 -5.10
C GLY A 129 3.59 -7.53 -4.34
N ASP A 130 4.90 -7.52 -4.61
CA ASP A 130 5.86 -6.60 -4.01
C ASP A 130 5.78 -5.19 -4.62
N TYR A 131 6.15 -4.18 -3.83
CA TYR A 131 6.22 -2.78 -4.25
C TYR A 131 4.91 -2.29 -4.87
N PHE A 132 3.78 -2.58 -4.21
CA PHE A 132 2.45 -2.29 -4.75
C PHE A 132 2.24 -0.80 -5.02
N GLY A 133 2.61 0.10 -4.12
CA GLY A 133 2.36 1.55 -4.15
C GLY A 133 3.62 2.42 -4.10
N MET A 134 4.74 1.95 -4.65
CA MET A 134 6.04 2.61 -4.51
C MET A 134 6.05 4.06 -5.04
N ASN A 135 6.62 4.99 -4.25
CA ASN A 135 6.77 6.41 -4.56
C ASN A 135 5.46 7.12 -4.95
N SER A 136 4.31 6.60 -4.51
CA SER A 136 3.01 7.21 -4.78
C SER A 136 2.58 8.14 -3.65
N GLU A 137 1.65 9.04 -3.95
CA GLU A 137 1.17 10.01 -2.96
C GLU A 137 -0.34 10.23 -2.98
N ASN A 138 -0.87 10.65 -1.82
CA ASN A 138 -2.30 10.87 -1.56
C ASN A 138 -3.09 9.58 -1.79
N ILE A 139 -2.85 8.60 -0.93
CA ILE A 139 -3.41 7.26 -1.02
C ILE A 139 -4.43 7.06 0.08
N TYR A 140 -5.64 6.68 -0.29
CA TYR A 140 -6.69 6.25 0.63
C TYR A 140 -7.03 4.79 0.37
N VAL A 141 -6.99 3.98 1.42
CA VAL A 141 -7.25 2.54 1.38
C VAL A 141 -8.31 2.20 2.42
N ASP A 142 -9.34 1.48 2.00
CA ASP A 142 -10.33 0.88 2.89
C ASP A 142 -10.62 -0.56 2.47
N HIS A 143 -10.59 -1.49 3.43
CA HIS A 143 -10.81 -2.93 3.19
C HIS A 143 -9.85 -3.56 2.17
N MET A 144 -8.54 -3.40 2.34
CA MET A 144 -7.55 -4.05 1.48
C MET A 144 -6.92 -5.28 2.16
N ASN A 145 -6.84 -6.39 1.44
CA ASN A 145 -6.03 -7.55 1.84
C ASN A 145 -4.85 -7.69 0.87
N LEU A 146 -3.63 -7.51 1.37
CA LEU A 146 -2.43 -7.57 0.55
C LEU A 146 -1.36 -8.50 1.13
N ILE A 147 -0.77 -9.31 0.24
CA ILE A 147 0.42 -10.10 0.50
C ILE A 147 1.53 -9.63 -0.43
N GLY A 148 2.65 -9.14 0.12
CA GLY A 148 3.76 -8.64 -0.68
C GLY A 148 4.65 -7.68 0.08
N ASN A 149 5.93 -7.60 -0.29
CA ASN A 149 6.93 -6.82 0.43
C ASN A 149 6.97 -5.36 -0.03
N TYR A 150 7.36 -4.46 0.87
CA TYR A 150 7.63 -3.05 0.55
C TYR A 150 6.41 -2.35 -0.05
N VAL A 151 5.24 -2.59 0.54
CA VAL A 151 3.92 -2.28 -0.05
C VAL A 151 3.86 -0.83 -0.52
N PHE A 152 4.18 0.12 0.34
CA PHE A 152 4.12 1.55 0.05
C PHE A 152 5.50 2.22 0.10
N ASP A 153 6.58 1.52 -0.27
CA ASP A 153 7.94 2.07 -0.19
C ASP A 153 8.06 3.48 -0.82
N GLY A 154 8.50 4.46 -0.01
CA GLY A 154 8.66 5.85 -0.44
C GLY A 154 7.36 6.65 -0.61
N ALA A 155 6.21 6.10 -0.20
CA ALA A 155 4.92 6.77 -0.38
C ALA A 155 4.70 7.93 0.61
N LYS A 156 3.82 8.87 0.21
CA LYS A 156 3.49 10.05 1.02
C LYS A 156 1.99 10.25 1.16
N ASN A 157 1.55 10.71 2.33
CA ASN A 157 0.14 10.97 2.62
C ASN A 157 -0.72 9.72 2.38
N VAL A 158 -0.47 8.70 3.19
CA VAL A 158 -1.14 7.39 3.09
C VAL A 158 -2.10 7.23 4.26
N GLU A 159 -3.37 6.93 3.96
CA GLU A 159 -4.40 6.69 4.96
C GLU A 159 -5.05 5.32 4.69
N VAL A 160 -5.07 4.46 5.72
CA VAL A 160 -5.47 3.05 5.62
C VAL A 160 -6.50 2.70 6.68
N HIS A 161 -7.56 2.01 6.28
CA HIS A 161 -8.66 1.56 7.15
C HIS A 161 -8.99 0.08 6.91
N ASN A 162 -9.41 -0.63 7.95
CA ASN A 162 -10.01 -1.97 7.89
C ASN A 162 -9.21 -2.99 7.04
N SER A 163 -7.88 -2.93 7.07
CA SER A 163 -7.03 -3.64 6.10
C SER A 163 -6.13 -4.68 6.76
N THR A 164 -5.69 -5.66 5.97
CA THR A 164 -4.73 -6.69 6.38
C THR A 164 -3.52 -6.71 5.44
N PHE A 165 -2.31 -6.61 6.03
CA PHE A 165 -1.05 -6.69 5.29
C PHE A 165 -0.18 -7.83 5.81
N VAL A 166 0.33 -8.64 4.88
CA VAL A 166 1.46 -9.55 5.11
C VAL A 166 2.63 -9.06 4.27
N SER A 167 3.62 -8.45 4.92
CA SER A 167 4.72 -7.76 4.23
C SER A 167 5.99 -7.73 5.05
N LYS A 168 7.16 -7.89 4.42
CA LYS A 168 8.43 -7.63 5.11
C LYS A 168 8.50 -6.22 5.70
N ASP A 169 8.05 -5.19 4.98
CA ASP A 169 7.86 -3.83 5.50
C ASP A 169 6.73 -3.18 4.69
N ALA A 170 5.64 -2.79 5.33
CA ALA A 170 4.51 -2.20 4.62
C ALA A 170 4.73 -0.71 4.29
N PHE A 171 5.52 0.01 5.07
CA PHE A 171 5.62 1.46 5.04
C PHE A 171 7.08 1.95 5.05
N TRP A 172 7.97 1.25 4.34
CA TRP A 172 9.38 1.64 4.25
C TRP A 172 9.53 3.04 3.63
N ASN A 173 10.42 3.87 4.18
CA ASN A 173 10.75 5.22 3.68
C ASN A 173 9.53 6.16 3.48
N CYS A 174 8.46 5.99 4.26
CA CYS A 174 7.23 6.75 4.07
C CYS A 174 7.22 8.11 4.78
N GLU A 175 6.28 8.98 4.39
CA GLU A 175 6.00 10.24 5.08
C GLU A 175 4.50 10.49 5.22
N ASN A 176 4.03 10.87 6.42
CA ASN A 176 2.62 11.15 6.73
C ASN A 176 1.70 9.94 6.47
N VAL A 177 1.79 8.94 7.35
CA VAL A 177 1.00 7.71 7.25
C VAL A 177 0.04 7.60 8.44
N LYS A 178 -1.22 7.24 8.18
CA LYS A 178 -2.22 6.98 9.22
C LYS A 178 -2.91 5.65 8.96
N ILE A 179 -2.98 4.80 9.97
CA ILE A 179 -3.56 3.46 9.87
C ILE A 179 -4.57 3.26 10.99
N TYR A 180 -5.74 2.75 10.62
CA TYR A 180 -6.89 2.55 11.50
C TYR A 180 -7.40 1.12 11.39
N ASP A 181 -7.77 0.53 12.52
CA ASP A 181 -8.57 -0.71 12.60
C ASP A 181 -8.03 -1.85 11.71
N SER A 182 -6.70 -1.98 11.63
CA SER A 182 -6.01 -2.84 10.67
C SER A 182 -5.08 -3.84 11.34
N THR A 183 -4.78 -4.93 10.63
CA THR A 183 -3.82 -5.96 11.08
C THR A 183 -2.61 -6.00 10.16
N ILE A 184 -1.41 -5.90 10.72
CA ILE A 184 -0.17 -5.99 9.95
C ILE A 184 0.72 -7.09 10.52
N ASN A 185 1.15 -8.00 9.67
CA ASN A 185 2.15 -9.01 9.97
C ASN A 185 3.37 -8.78 9.07
N GLY A 186 4.53 -8.57 9.68
CA GLY A 186 5.75 -8.35 8.93
C GLY A 186 7.02 -8.78 9.63
N GLU A 187 8.15 -8.54 8.96
CA GLU A 187 9.44 -8.52 9.64
C GLU A 187 9.56 -7.12 10.24
N TYR A 188 9.85 -6.12 9.40
CA TYR A 188 9.77 -4.71 9.74
C TYR A 188 8.34 -4.18 9.57
N LEU A 189 8.16 -2.86 9.65
CA LEU A 189 6.81 -2.25 9.58
C LEU A 189 6.76 -0.82 9.04
N GLY A 190 7.86 -0.09 9.11
CA GLY A 190 7.88 1.31 8.71
C GLY A 190 9.25 1.91 8.86
N TRP A 191 10.30 1.18 8.47
CA TRP A 191 11.66 1.69 8.60
C TRP A 191 11.83 3.04 7.90
N ASN A 192 12.62 3.95 8.50
CA ASN A 192 12.93 5.28 7.97
C ASN A 192 11.70 6.14 7.65
N THR A 193 10.62 6.00 8.43
CA THR A 193 9.38 6.75 8.21
C THR A 193 9.32 8.03 9.03
N LYS A 194 8.67 9.06 8.50
CA LYS A 194 8.36 10.28 9.24
C LYS A 194 6.85 10.49 9.38
N ASN A 195 6.39 10.80 10.58
CA ASN A 195 4.99 11.05 10.92
C ASN A 195 4.09 9.85 10.56
N ILE A 196 4.08 8.84 11.42
CA ILE A 196 3.23 7.66 11.27
C ILE A 196 2.37 7.45 12.52
N THR A 197 1.09 7.23 12.28
CA THR A 197 0.06 7.06 13.32
C THR A 197 -0.65 5.72 13.15
N PHE A 198 -0.74 4.93 14.22
CA PHE A 198 -1.54 3.72 14.29
C PHE A 198 -2.65 3.88 15.33
N ILE A 199 -3.89 3.56 14.97
CA ILE A 199 -5.06 3.61 15.86
C ILE A 199 -5.80 2.28 15.75
N ASN A 200 -6.06 1.63 16.89
CA ASN A 200 -6.77 0.34 16.96
C ASN A 200 -6.15 -0.78 16.11
N CYS A 201 -4.84 -0.76 15.91
CA CYS A 201 -4.16 -1.73 15.05
C CYS A 201 -3.65 -2.95 15.83
N THR A 202 -3.62 -4.11 15.19
CA THR A 202 -2.90 -5.30 15.68
C THR A 202 -1.66 -5.54 14.83
N ILE A 203 -0.50 -5.67 15.46
CA ILE A 203 0.79 -5.73 14.78
C ILE A 203 1.61 -6.91 15.29
N GLU A 204 2.25 -7.63 14.38
CA GLU A 204 3.32 -8.59 14.66
C GLU A 204 4.52 -8.32 13.76
N SER A 205 5.73 -8.26 14.33
CA SER A 205 6.93 -7.79 13.62
C SER A 205 8.25 -8.22 14.29
N ASP A 206 9.27 -8.60 13.52
CA ASP A 206 10.68 -8.70 13.96
C ASP A 206 11.43 -7.39 13.62
N GLN A 207 11.85 -6.62 14.61
CA GLN A 207 12.46 -5.28 14.41
C GLN A 207 11.50 -4.29 13.71
N GLY A 208 10.22 -4.37 14.05
CA GLY A 208 9.23 -3.38 13.62
C GLY A 208 9.46 -2.02 14.28
N LEU A 209 8.97 -0.96 13.63
CA LEU A 209 8.98 0.40 14.17
C LEU A 209 10.41 0.91 14.50
N CYS A 210 11.37 0.86 13.57
CA CYS A 210 12.68 1.48 13.79
C CYS A 210 12.94 2.65 12.84
N TYR A 211 13.80 3.58 13.25
CA TYR A 211 14.18 4.79 12.52
C TYR A 211 12.99 5.68 12.16
N ILE A 212 11.98 5.74 13.05
CA ILE A 212 10.78 6.55 12.85
C ILE A 212 10.91 7.88 13.59
N ASP A 213 10.69 8.99 12.90
CA ASP A 213 10.51 10.29 13.54
C ASP A 213 9.02 10.65 13.61
N HIS A 214 8.52 10.99 14.80
CA HIS A 214 7.10 11.23 15.10
C HIS A 214 6.24 9.97 14.90
N LEU A 215 6.33 9.05 15.87
CA LEU A 215 5.52 7.84 15.95
C LEU A 215 4.37 8.03 16.94
N MET A 216 3.13 7.91 16.49
CA MET A 216 1.95 7.86 17.36
C MET A 216 1.29 6.49 17.31
N MET A 217 0.94 5.94 18.47
CA MET A 217 0.13 4.73 18.58
C MET A 217 -0.96 4.91 19.63
N ARG A 218 -2.20 4.52 19.33
CA ARG A 218 -3.33 4.53 20.26
C ARG A 218 -4.08 3.22 20.21
N ASN A 219 -4.36 2.65 21.39
CA ASN A 219 -5.08 1.38 21.53
C ASN A 219 -4.57 0.28 20.57
N CYS A 220 -3.25 0.21 20.38
CA CYS A 220 -2.65 -0.78 19.50
C CYS A 220 -2.28 -2.03 20.29
N ARG A 221 -2.31 -3.19 19.64
CA ARG A 221 -1.85 -4.46 20.22
C ARG A 221 -0.62 -4.92 19.46
N LEU A 222 0.51 -5.01 20.16
CA LEU A 222 1.70 -5.69 19.67
C LEU A 222 1.66 -7.15 20.13
N LEU A 223 1.78 -8.09 19.18
CA LEU A 223 1.81 -9.52 19.47
C LEU A 223 3.26 -9.94 19.75
N ARG A 224 3.87 -10.70 18.85
CA ARG A 224 5.28 -11.11 18.96
C ARG A 224 6.21 -10.09 18.34
N THR A 225 6.32 -8.93 18.98
CA THR A 225 7.16 -7.83 18.51
C THR A 225 8.39 -7.61 19.39
N ASP A 226 9.58 -7.86 18.83
CA ASP A 226 10.87 -7.65 19.46
C ASP A 226 11.72 -6.60 18.74
N LEU A 227 12.76 -6.12 19.45
CA LEU A 227 13.73 -5.12 19.00
C LEU A 227 13.09 -3.83 18.46
N ALA A 228 11.88 -3.52 18.91
CA ALA A 228 11.10 -2.41 18.40
C ALA A 228 11.60 -1.07 18.92
N PHE A 229 11.19 0.00 18.23
CA PHE A 229 11.46 1.40 18.56
C PHE A 229 12.92 1.84 18.40
N GLU A 230 13.77 1.03 17.77
CA GLU A 230 15.18 1.38 17.58
C GLU A 230 15.30 2.69 16.81
N PHE A 231 16.00 3.65 17.41
CA PHE A 231 16.20 4.98 16.86
C PHE A 231 14.91 5.74 16.50
N CYS A 232 13.81 5.49 17.21
CA CYS A 232 12.60 6.28 17.06
C CYS A 232 12.61 7.55 17.92
N SER A 233 12.19 8.68 17.35
CA SER A 233 12.07 9.97 18.04
C SER A 233 10.63 10.47 18.09
N ASN A 234 10.34 11.31 19.08
CA ASN A 234 9.03 11.92 19.27
C ASN A 234 7.92 10.87 19.35
N ILE A 235 8.19 9.80 20.11
CA ILE A 235 7.27 8.68 20.30
C ILE A 235 6.13 9.10 21.24
N ASP A 236 4.92 8.72 20.88
CA ASP A 236 3.72 8.84 21.70
C ASP A 236 2.90 7.56 21.50
N ALA A 237 3.26 6.50 22.23
CA ALA A 237 2.70 5.16 22.02
C ALA A 237 1.95 4.64 23.26
N GLU A 238 0.68 4.29 23.05
CA GLU A 238 -0.18 3.57 23.99
C GLU A 238 -0.50 2.17 23.44
N ILE A 239 0.07 1.15 24.08
CA ILE A 239 0.04 -0.24 23.61
C ILE A 239 -0.72 -1.10 24.62
N ASN A 240 -1.85 -1.65 24.19
CA ASN A 240 -2.75 -2.46 24.99
C ASN A 240 -2.35 -3.95 24.94
N SER A 241 -1.07 -4.23 25.16
CA SER A 241 -0.49 -5.58 25.22
C SER A 241 0.92 -5.56 25.85
N ASN A 242 1.54 -6.74 25.97
CA ASN A 242 2.94 -6.86 26.31
C ASN A 242 3.82 -6.63 25.06
N ILE A 243 5.00 -6.06 25.25
CA ILE A 243 6.03 -5.93 24.20
C ILE A 243 7.17 -6.89 24.52
N MET A 244 7.68 -7.64 23.53
CA MET A 244 8.78 -8.57 23.81
C MET A 244 10.07 -7.84 24.14
N SER A 245 10.47 -6.87 23.31
CA SER A 245 11.59 -5.99 23.64
C SER A 245 11.55 -4.62 22.97
N VAL A 246 12.13 -3.65 23.67
CA VAL A 246 12.34 -2.27 23.23
C VAL A 246 13.84 -2.02 23.15
N LYS A 247 14.30 -1.44 22.05
CA LYS A 247 15.73 -1.19 21.80
C LYS A 247 15.96 0.27 21.46
N ASN A 248 16.91 0.92 22.14
CA ASN A 248 17.47 2.25 21.80
C ASN A 248 16.48 3.32 21.25
N PRO A 249 15.33 3.60 21.88
CA PRO A 249 14.48 4.73 21.48
C PRO A 249 15.17 6.06 21.77
N ILE A 250 15.04 7.05 20.88
CA ILE A 250 15.68 8.38 20.99
C ILE A 250 14.92 9.29 21.94
N SER A 251 13.59 9.40 21.80
CA SER A 251 12.77 10.27 22.65
C SER A 251 11.28 9.92 22.61
N GLY A 252 10.56 10.28 23.68
CA GLY A 252 9.11 10.20 23.75
C GLY A 252 8.60 9.32 24.89
N THR A 253 7.38 8.83 24.76
CA THR A 253 6.72 7.97 25.76
C THR A 253 6.22 6.68 25.12
N ILE A 254 6.54 5.55 25.75
CA ILE A 254 6.02 4.22 25.42
C ILE A 254 5.29 3.70 26.66
N HIS A 255 3.99 3.52 26.57
CA HIS A 255 3.17 2.87 27.58
C HIS A 255 2.71 1.49 27.09
N ALA A 256 2.84 0.47 27.95
CA ALA A 256 2.44 -0.91 27.66
C ALA A 256 2.07 -1.67 28.94
N HIS A 257 1.44 -2.85 28.84
CA HIS A 257 1.20 -3.67 30.04
C HIS A 257 2.52 -4.09 30.70
N SER A 258 3.44 -4.64 29.91
CA SER A 258 4.80 -4.96 30.33
C SER A 258 5.76 -4.98 29.14
N VAL A 259 7.06 -4.86 29.42
CA VAL A 259 8.13 -5.03 28.42
C VAL A 259 9.06 -6.14 28.90
N GLY A 260 9.23 -7.17 28.06
CA GLY A 260 10.05 -8.33 28.39
C GLY A 260 11.53 -7.98 28.59
N LYS A 261 12.11 -7.30 27.60
CA LYS A 261 13.51 -6.82 27.62
C LYS A 261 13.63 -5.37 27.16
N ILE A 262 14.37 -4.57 27.92
CA ILE A 262 14.74 -3.19 27.54
C ILE A 262 16.24 -3.18 27.25
N ILE A 263 16.63 -2.79 26.03
CA ILE A 263 18.01 -2.76 25.54
C ILE A 263 18.38 -1.30 25.28
N LEU A 264 19.29 -0.74 26.08
CA LEU A 264 19.68 0.66 25.98
C LEU A 264 21.21 0.76 25.92
N ASP A 265 21.70 1.48 24.91
CA ASP A 265 23.11 1.82 24.71
C ASP A 265 23.29 3.34 24.86
N PRO A 266 23.76 3.80 26.03
CA PRO A 266 23.97 5.24 26.30
C PRO A 266 25.03 5.91 25.42
N THR A 267 25.82 5.14 24.66
CA THR A 267 26.77 5.71 23.69
C THR A 267 26.09 6.12 22.38
N LYS A 268 24.87 5.63 22.13
CA LYS A 268 24.09 5.88 20.90
C LYS A 268 22.88 6.77 21.11
N ILE A 269 22.30 6.77 22.31
CA ILE A 269 21.10 7.53 22.68
C ILE A 269 21.28 8.17 24.06
N ASP A 270 20.39 9.09 24.42
CA ASP A 270 20.21 9.56 25.80
C ASP A 270 18.98 8.86 26.39
N PRO A 271 19.16 7.83 27.26
CA PRO A 271 18.03 7.09 27.83
C PRO A 271 17.04 7.93 28.63
N SER A 272 17.45 9.11 29.12
CA SER A 272 16.57 9.99 29.90
C SER A 272 15.50 10.68 29.06
N LYS A 273 15.66 10.72 27.73
CA LYS A 273 14.71 11.34 26.80
C LYS A 273 13.51 10.46 26.47
N THR A 274 13.53 9.20 26.87
CA THR A 274 12.43 8.26 26.64
C THR A 274 11.85 7.76 27.96
N ALA A 275 10.55 7.97 28.16
CA ALA A 275 9.80 7.38 29.26
C ALA A 275 9.19 6.06 28.82
N ILE A 276 9.62 4.95 29.43
CA ILE A 276 8.98 3.63 29.27
C ILE A 276 8.17 3.37 30.53
N VAL A 277 6.84 3.36 30.40
CA VAL A 277 5.89 3.19 31.49
C VAL A 277 5.18 1.85 31.31
N THR A 278 5.10 1.06 32.37
CA THR A 278 4.43 -0.25 32.34
C THR A 278 3.39 -0.36 33.46
N ASP A 279 2.26 -1.01 33.18
CA ASP A 279 1.22 -1.27 34.20
C ASP A 279 1.72 -2.24 35.28
N ASP A 280 2.39 -3.30 34.83
CA ASP A 280 3.10 -4.25 35.69
C ASP A 280 4.58 -3.86 35.81
N LYS A 281 5.23 -4.18 36.95
CA LYS A 281 6.67 -3.88 37.11
C LYS A 281 7.50 -4.61 36.04
N ALA A 282 8.25 -3.86 35.23
CA ALA A 282 9.11 -4.39 34.16
C ALA A 282 10.07 -5.50 34.64
N SER A 283 10.18 -6.59 33.88
CA SER A 283 10.78 -7.84 34.36
C SER A 283 12.31 -7.95 34.28
N LYS A 284 13.03 -7.03 33.64
CA LYS A 284 14.51 -6.92 33.66
C LYS A 284 14.99 -5.70 32.87
N LYS A 285 15.91 -4.90 33.43
CA LYS A 285 16.68 -3.88 32.70
C LYS A 285 18.10 -4.42 32.51
N GLU A 286 18.57 -4.54 31.27
CA GLU A 286 19.96 -4.88 30.95
C GLU A 286 20.61 -3.69 30.25
N THR A 287 21.72 -3.18 30.81
CA THR A 287 22.64 -2.30 30.09
C THR A 287 23.51 -3.16 29.19
N ALA A 288 23.48 -2.88 27.88
CA ALA A 288 24.37 -3.51 26.91
C ALA A 288 25.75 -2.85 26.94
#